data_AF-A0A9W8TB55-F1
#
_entry.id   AF-A0A9W8TB55-F1
#
_cell.length_a   1.000
_cell.length_b   1.000
_cell.length_c   1.000
_cell.angle_alpha   90.00
_cell.angle_beta   90.00
_cell.angle_gamma   90.00
#
_symmetry.space_group_name_H-M   'P 1'
#
loop_
_entity.id
_entity.type
_entity.pdbx_description
1 polymer ?
#
loop_
_entity_poly.entity_id
_entity_poly.type
_entity_poly.pdbx_seq_one_letter_code
_entity_poly.pdbx_strand_id
1 'polypeptide(L)'
;MGVSRSSCAQMWGIEENSRGWRIWLICAVFLGLIVNFIAVLGCLSPATQTIHLYRLEQDELLKSIEMVSQRSIRSLENPHLPRVWYWGMSGVCDDNNHCHKSFPPTLSLGAMVDSSLRASISNETALSSALGPWASFIRSSSIDGSSKTVNPRLHAFRTRFLSFSRASAALAVLALLTSAGLLVVAVASLHARFRGKVPLWTLYLGTLFDGLLLLAAAVLAIYAMNEGPRAIVRYAGMDKQNEPSNFLGPGMYVLAAGVLVKFLAIAGVFVGFLLFGFISLVVSCLAVLCACACLAGGAEGGRYYCQHCGWSSDVRPYNGCCPSCQW
;
A
#
# COMPACT_ATOMS: atom_id res chain seq x y z
N MET A 1 -20.79 -43.47 -16.78
CA MET A 1 -20.46 -42.08 -17.17
C MET A 1 -20.34 -41.26 -15.89
N GLY A 2 -19.11 -41.01 -15.43
CA GLY A 2 -18.87 -40.24 -14.21
C GLY A 2 -19.00 -38.75 -14.52
N VAL A 3 -19.99 -38.09 -13.91
CA VAL A 3 -20.12 -36.64 -13.96
C VAL A 3 -18.95 -36.05 -13.17
N SER A 4 -17.90 -35.64 -13.90
CA SER A 4 -16.82 -34.83 -13.37
C SER A 4 -17.43 -33.53 -12.87
N ARG A 5 -17.56 -33.36 -11.55
CA ARG A 5 -17.89 -32.06 -10.95
C ARG A 5 -16.79 -31.10 -11.38
N SER A 6 -17.13 -30.18 -12.28
CA SER A 6 -16.28 -29.03 -12.59
C SER A 6 -15.97 -28.31 -11.29
N SER A 7 -14.68 -28.21 -10.96
CA SER A 7 -14.21 -27.32 -9.90
C SER A 7 -14.73 -25.91 -10.19
N CYS A 8 -15.13 -25.15 -9.17
CA CYS A 8 -15.59 -23.77 -9.32
C CYS A 8 -14.63 -22.92 -10.17
N ALA A 9 -13.33 -23.23 -10.15
CA ALA A 9 -12.34 -22.55 -10.97
C ALA A 9 -12.46 -22.80 -12.49
N GLN A 10 -12.95 -23.97 -12.90
CA GLN A 10 -13.23 -24.30 -14.31
C GLN A 10 -14.44 -23.53 -14.84
N MET A 11 -15.41 -23.23 -13.96
CA MET A 11 -16.54 -22.34 -14.25
C MET A 11 -16.11 -20.87 -14.40
N TRP A 12 -14.95 -20.48 -13.86
CA TRP A 12 -14.49 -19.10 -13.81
C TRP A 12 -13.50 -18.75 -14.93
N GLY A 13 -13.25 -19.66 -15.88
CA GLY A 13 -12.40 -19.41 -17.07
C GLY A 13 -10.91 -19.18 -16.75
N ILE A 14 -10.49 -19.35 -15.50
CA ILE A 14 -9.10 -19.28 -15.11
C ILE A 14 -8.50 -20.66 -15.41
N GLU A 15 -7.60 -20.74 -16.39
CA GLU A 15 -6.70 -21.90 -16.48
C GLU A 15 -5.90 -21.98 -15.16
N GLU A 16 -6.34 -22.83 -14.23
CA GLU A 16 -5.72 -23.05 -12.90
C GLU A 16 -4.24 -23.43 -12.97
N ASN A 17 -3.77 -23.78 -14.17
CA ASN A 17 -2.43 -24.26 -14.46
C ASN A 17 -1.67 -23.43 -15.50
N SER A 18 -2.12 -22.21 -15.80
CA SER A 18 -1.35 -21.28 -16.63
C SER A 18 -0.01 -20.97 -15.96
N ARG A 19 1.07 -21.34 -16.64
CA ARG A 19 2.45 -21.05 -16.21
C ARG A 19 2.71 -19.53 -16.16
N GLY A 20 2.11 -18.77 -17.08
CA GLY A 20 2.29 -17.32 -17.16
C GLY A 20 1.82 -16.60 -15.90
N TRP A 21 0.63 -16.93 -15.40
CA TRP A 21 0.09 -16.32 -14.17
C TRP A 21 0.92 -16.64 -12.92
N ARG A 22 1.49 -17.85 -12.84
CA ARG A 22 2.39 -18.23 -11.73
C ARG A 22 3.70 -17.45 -11.77
N ILE A 23 4.30 -17.27 -12.95
CA ILE A 23 5.52 -16.48 -13.12
C ILE A 23 5.26 -15.01 -12.78
N TRP A 24 4.15 -14.44 -13.27
CA TRP A 24 3.73 -13.08 -12.92
C TRP A 24 3.61 -12.89 -11.41
N LEU A 25 2.94 -13.81 -10.72
CA LEU A 25 2.79 -13.76 -9.27
C LEU A 25 4.15 -13.83 -8.57
N ILE A 26 5.05 -14.72 -8.98
CA ILE A 26 6.40 -14.83 -8.42
C ILE A 26 7.16 -13.52 -8.57
N CYS A 27 7.13 -12.91 -9.76
CA CYS A 27 7.77 -11.62 -9.99
C CYS A 27 7.17 -10.52 -9.10
N ALA A 28 5.84 -10.46 -8.98
CA ALA A 28 5.17 -9.44 -8.17
C ALA A 28 5.43 -9.63 -6.67
N VAL A 29 5.38 -10.86 -6.15
CA VAL A 29 5.70 -11.18 -4.75
C VAL A 29 7.18 -10.89 -4.46
N PHE A 30 8.08 -11.20 -5.39
CA PHE A 30 9.50 -10.88 -5.25
C PHE A 30 9.76 -9.37 -5.19
N LEU A 31 9.13 -8.59 -6.09
CA LEU A 31 9.21 -7.13 -6.06
C LEU A 31 8.61 -6.56 -4.76
N GLY A 32 7.45 -7.09 -4.33
CA GLY A 32 6.82 -6.71 -3.06
C GLY A 32 7.68 -7.03 -1.84
N LEU A 33 8.41 -8.16 -1.86
CA LEU A 33 9.37 -8.54 -0.82
C LEU A 33 10.53 -7.55 -0.75
N ILE A 34 11.13 -7.19 -1.90
CA ILE A 34 12.23 -6.21 -1.96
C ILE A 34 11.77 -4.88 -1.39
N VAL A 35 10.61 -4.38 -1.81
CA VAL A 35 10.08 -3.09 -1.37
C VAL A 35 9.81 -3.10 0.14
N ASN A 36 9.21 -4.17 0.68
CA ASN A 36 8.99 -4.32 2.12
C ASN A 36 10.33 -4.36 2.89
N PHE A 37 11.33 -5.08 2.36
CA PHE A 37 12.66 -5.14 2.96
C PHE A 37 13.35 -3.78 3.01
N ILE A 38 13.29 -3.00 1.92
CA ILE A 38 13.81 -1.63 1.86
C ILE A 38 13.12 -0.73 2.88
N ALA A 39 11.79 -0.82 3.02
CA ALA A 39 11.03 -0.04 3.99
C ALA A 39 11.43 -0.36 5.44
N VAL A 40 11.68 -1.64 5.75
CA VAL A 40 12.15 -2.06 7.08
C VAL A 40 13.56 -1.53 7.36
N LEU A 41 14.46 -1.50 6.38
CA LEU A 41 15.83 -0.98 6.53
C LEU A 41 15.94 0.56 6.67
N GLY A 42 14.83 1.29 6.51
CA GLY A 42 14.80 2.74 6.62
C GLY A 42 15.45 3.23 7.92
N CYS A 43 16.39 4.17 7.79
CA CYS A 43 17.20 4.74 8.89
C CYS A 43 17.99 3.73 9.74
N LEU A 44 18.36 2.56 9.20
CA LEU A 44 19.33 1.66 9.82
C LEU A 44 20.77 2.20 9.76
N SER A 45 21.07 2.99 8.72
CA SER A 45 22.39 3.52 8.42
C SER A 45 22.28 4.84 7.65
N PRO A 46 23.37 5.63 7.53
CA PRO A 46 23.33 6.88 6.77
C PRO A 46 22.94 6.65 5.30
N ALA A 47 23.36 5.52 4.71
CA ALA A 47 22.99 5.15 3.36
C ALA A 47 21.48 4.92 3.16
N THR A 48 20.74 4.62 4.25
CA THR A 48 19.29 4.37 4.22
C THR A 48 18.47 5.50 4.85
N GLN A 49 19.09 6.64 5.16
CA GLN A 49 18.44 7.82 5.75
C GLN A 49 17.44 8.48 4.78
N THR A 50 17.70 8.42 3.48
CA THR A 50 16.79 8.94 2.44
C THR A 50 15.45 8.20 2.44
N ILE A 51 15.42 6.97 2.96
CA ILE A 51 14.22 6.12 3.11
C ILE A 51 13.63 6.30 4.51
N HIS A 52 13.55 7.55 4.98
CA HIS A 52 12.87 7.86 6.23
C HIS A 52 11.36 7.82 6.03
N LEU A 53 10.64 7.39 7.05
CA LEU A 53 9.19 7.46 7.13
C LEU A 53 8.74 8.87 7.47
N TYR A 54 9.48 9.55 8.36
CA TYR A 54 9.15 10.91 8.77
C TYR A 54 10.37 11.76 9.10
N ARG A 55 10.18 13.07 8.91
CA ARG A 55 11.15 14.13 9.20
C ARG A 55 10.65 15.00 10.34
N LEU A 56 11.55 15.39 11.24
CA LEU A 56 11.28 16.35 12.32
C LEU A 56 12.36 17.43 12.33
N GLU A 57 11.94 18.69 12.26
CA GLU A 57 12.85 19.83 12.32
C GLU A 57 13.04 20.32 13.76
N GLN A 58 14.27 20.70 14.09
CA GLN A 58 14.63 21.18 15.41
C GLN A 58 13.91 22.48 15.76
N ASP A 59 13.83 23.43 14.85
CA ASP A 59 13.21 24.73 15.10
C ASP A 59 11.72 24.58 15.40
N GLU A 60 11.01 23.74 14.64
CA GLU A 60 9.61 23.43 14.89
C GLU A 60 9.41 22.72 16.23
N LEU A 61 10.27 21.76 16.56
CA LEU A 61 10.21 21.04 17.81
C LEU A 61 10.44 21.97 18.99
N LEU A 62 11.51 22.78 18.96
CA LEU A 62 11.86 23.72 20.02
C LEU A 62 10.75 24.75 20.24
N LYS A 63 10.24 25.36 19.17
CA LYS A 63 9.11 26.29 19.25
C LYS A 63 7.85 25.63 19.82
N SER A 64 7.60 24.38 19.47
CA SER A 64 6.47 23.60 20.03
C SER A 64 6.66 23.34 21.52
N ILE A 65 7.88 23.01 21.94
CA ILE A 65 8.24 22.81 23.34
C ILE A 65 8.03 24.10 24.13
N GLU A 66 8.47 25.25 23.61
CA GLU A 66 8.27 26.57 24.24
C GLU A 66 6.78 26.86 24.45
N MET A 67 5.96 26.66 23.43
CA MET A 67 4.50 26.87 23.51
C MET A 67 3.82 25.94 24.51
N VAL A 68 4.18 24.66 24.50
CA VAL A 68 3.55 23.64 25.37
C VAL A 68 3.99 23.79 26.83
N SER A 69 5.26 24.11 27.06
CA SER A 69 5.81 24.24 28.40
C SER A 69 5.61 25.63 29.01
N GLN A 70 5.32 26.64 28.19
CA GLN A 70 5.30 28.06 28.57
C GLN A 70 6.62 28.53 29.22
N ARG A 71 7.74 27.92 28.81
CA ARG A 71 9.09 28.22 29.33
C ARG A 71 10.04 28.50 28.19
N SER A 72 10.96 29.43 28.44
CA SER A 72 12.06 29.73 27.52
C SER A 72 12.90 28.48 27.25
N ILE A 73 13.18 28.26 25.97
CA ILE A 73 13.98 27.16 25.43
C ILE A 73 15.44 27.55 25.19
N ARG A 74 15.85 28.79 25.51
CA ARG A 74 17.22 29.27 25.24
C ARG A 74 18.32 28.41 25.86
N SER A 75 18.03 27.75 26.98
CA SER A 75 18.97 26.82 27.63
C SER A 75 19.05 25.45 26.96
N LEU A 76 18.13 25.14 26.04
CA LEU A 76 18.07 23.88 25.28
C LEU A 76 18.74 24.01 23.91
N GLU A 77 18.89 25.23 23.41
CA GLU A 77 19.63 25.54 22.19
C GLU A 77 21.09 25.13 22.37
N ASN A 78 21.57 24.26 21.49
CA ASN A 78 22.95 23.78 21.50
C ASN A 78 23.44 23.64 20.05
N PRO A 79 24.59 24.20 19.68
CA PRO A 79 25.12 24.13 18.32
C PRO A 79 25.48 22.70 17.87
N HIS A 80 25.63 21.76 18.80
CA HIS A 80 25.90 20.34 18.53
C HIS A 80 24.64 19.52 18.25
N LEU A 81 23.45 20.10 18.37
CA LEU A 81 22.22 19.42 17.98
C LEU A 81 22.02 19.49 16.46
N PRO A 82 21.54 18.40 15.84
CA PRO A 82 21.22 18.38 14.42
C PRO A 82 19.98 19.21 14.12
N ARG A 83 19.90 19.77 12.91
CA ARG A 83 18.75 20.59 12.49
C ARG A 83 17.54 19.74 12.16
N VAL A 84 17.77 18.49 11.74
CA VAL A 84 16.72 17.58 11.27
C VAL A 84 16.99 16.17 11.77
N TRP A 85 15.92 15.53 12.28
CA TRP A 85 15.89 14.09 12.53
C TRP A 85 15.02 13.36 11.52
N TYR A 86 15.51 12.20 11.10
CA TYR A 86 14.90 11.31 10.13
C TYR A 86 14.60 9.98 10.79
N TRP A 87 13.33 9.62 10.83
CA TRP A 87 12.90 8.39 11.47
C TRP A 87 12.50 7.36 10.43
N GLY A 88 13.03 6.16 10.56
CA GLY A 88 12.66 5.00 9.77
C GLY A 88 12.21 3.87 10.69
N MET A 89 11.87 2.71 10.12
CA MET A 89 11.45 1.56 10.94
C MET A 89 12.58 0.97 11.79
N SER A 90 13.83 1.10 11.34
CA SER A 90 14.99 0.48 12.00
C SER A 90 15.80 1.43 12.87
N GLY A 91 15.42 2.71 12.93
CA GLY A 91 16.16 3.66 13.74
C GLY A 91 15.82 5.11 13.44
N VAL A 92 16.62 5.98 14.04
CA VAL A 92 16.57 7.44 13.87
C VAL A 92 17.94 7.90 13.42
N CYS A 93 17.98 8.63 12.32
CA CYS A 93 19.18 9.28 11.80
C CYS A 93 19.06 10.80 11.92
N ASP A 94 20.18 11.50 11.88
CA ASP A 94 20.22 12.96 11.81
C ASP A 94 20.92 13.47 10.54
N ASP A 95 20.84 14.77 10.29
CA ASP A 95 21.48 15.43 9.14
C ASP A 95 23.01 15.41 9.17
N ASN A 96 23.62 15.04 10.30
CA ASN A 96 25.06 14.86 10.47
C ASN A 96 25.52 13.41 10.18
N ASN A 97 24.67 12.58 9.57
CA ASN A 97 24.93 11.17 9.25
C ASN A 97 25.14 10.27 10.47
N HIS A 98 24.62 10.65 11.64
CA HIS A 98 24.60 9.76 12.80
C HIS A 98 23.27 9.01 12.83
N CYS A 99 23.33 7.69 12.99
CA CYS A 99 22.14 6.84 13.05
C CYS A 99 22.14 6.01 14.32
N HIS A 100 21.08 6.12 15.08
CA HIS A 100 20.79 5.30 16.24
C HIS A 100 19.85 4.16 15.84
N LYS A 101 20.34 2.93 15.96
CA LYS A 101 19.58 1.73 15.62
C LYS A 101 18.56 1.42 16.72
N SER A 102 17.29 1.33 16.35
CA SER A 102 16.21 0.94 17.24
C SER A 102 15.05 0.37 16.43
N PHE A 103 14.76 -0.92 16.64
CA PHE A 103 13.67 -1.61 15.97
C PHE A 103 12.74 -2.24 17.02
N PRO A 104 11.48 -1.79 17.17
CA PRO A 104 10.87 -0.61 16.54
C PRO A 104 11.45 0.72 17.03
N PRO A 105 11.24 1.84 16.31
CA PRO A 105 11.83 3.13 16.63
C PRO A 105 11.02 3.82 17.73
N THR A 106 11.16 3.37 18.98
CA THR A 106 10.40 3.89 20.13
C THR A 106 11.19 4.85 21.00
N LEU A 107 12.15 5.59 20.43
CA LEU A 107 12.95 6.54 21.20
C LEU A 107 12.08 7.65 21.80
N SER A 108 12.38 8.01 23.05
CA SER A 108 11.86 9.23 23.64
C SER A 108 12.63 10.44 23.12
N LEU A 109 12.04 11.63 23.28
CA LEU A 109 12.71 12.89 22.97
C LEU A 109 14.07 13.01 23.69
N GLY A 110 14.12 12.64 24.97
CA GLY A 110 15.37 12.66 25.75
C GLY A 110 16.42 11.68 25.21
N ALA A 111 16.01 10.47 24.82
CA ALA A 111 16.93 9.49 24.25
C ALA A 111 17.45 9.92 22.87
N MET A 112 16.62 10.60 22.07
CA MET A 112 17.02 11.14 20.77
C MET A 112 18.07 12.24 20.94
N VAL A 113 17.82 13.20 21.83
CA VAL A 113 18.77 14.27 22.15
C VAL A 113 20.07 13.71 22.72
N ASP A 114 19.99 12.76 23.65
CA ASP A 114 21.14 12.07 24.23
C ASP A 114 21.99 11.38 23.16
N SER A 115 21.34 10.63 22.27
CA SER A 115 22.03 9.94 21.18
C SER A 115 22.73 10.91 20.22
N SER A 116 22.07 12.00 19.81
CA SER A 116 22.67 12.97 18.89
C SER A 116 23.84 13.72 19.54
N LEU A 117 23.69 14.14 20.80
CA LEU A 117 24.76 14.84 21.52
C LEU A 117 25.97 13.95 21.80
N ARG A 118 25.76 12.68 22.17
CA ARG A 118 26.85 11.70 22.30
C ARG A 118 27.59 11.44 21.01
N ALA A 119 26.90 11.50 19.87
CA ALA A 119 27.52 11.33 18.57
C ALA A 119 28.38 12.53 18.16
N SER A 120 27.99 13.75 18.57
CA SER A 120 28.71 14.98 18.24
C SER A 120 29.79 15.38 19.26
N ILE A 121 29.65 15.03 20.54
CA ILE A 121 30.52 15.50 21.63
C ILE A 121 31.29 14.32 22.21
N SER A 122 32.61 14.31 22.03
CA SER A 122 33.50 13.25 22.57
C SER A 122 33.92 13.48 24.02
N ASN A 123 33.84 14.72 24.53
CA ASN A 123 34.23 15.06 25.89
C ASN A 123 33.05 14.93 26.85
N GLU A 124 33.15 14.00 27.82
CA GLU A 124 32.13 13.73 28.84
C GLU A 124 31.71 14.96 29.67
N THR A 125 32.65 15.87 29.95
CA THR A 125 32.35 17.11 30.69
C THR A 125 31.49 18.07 29.86
N ALA A 126 31.79 18.20 28.57
CA ALA A 126 30.99 18.99 27.64
C ALA A 126 29.63 18.32 27.37
N LEU A 127 29.60 17.00 27.24
CA LEU A 127 28.38 16.21 27.02
C LEU A 127 27.41 16.35 28.20
N SER A 128 27.88 16.15 29.43
CA SER A 128 27.05 16.31 30.63
C SER A 128 26.52 17.75 30.79
N SER A 129 27.33 18.76 30.45
CA SER A 129 26.89 20.16 30.44
C SER A 129 25.80 20.43 29.41
N ALA A 130 25.84 19.76 28.26
CA ALA A 130 24.84 19.86 27.20
C ALA A 130 23.55 19.09 27.53
N LEU A 131 23.66 17.93 28.17
CA LEU A 131 22.51 17.08 28.53
C LEU A 131 21.77 17.55 29.78
N GLY A 132 22.46 18.18 30.73
CA GLY A 132 21.86 18.65 31.99
C GLY A 132 20.60 19.51 31.82
N PRO A 133 20.64 20.57 30.98
CA PRO A 133 19.46 21.39 30.67
C PRO A 133 18.30 20.56 30.10
N TRP A 134 18.56 19.68 29.15
CA TRP A 134 17.54 18.81 28.56
C TRP A 134 16.93 17.83 29.57
N ALA A 135 17.76 17.16 30.37
CA ALA A 135 17.31 16.18 31.36
C ALA A 135 16.45 16.85 32.45
N SER A 136 16.87 18.02 32.94
CA SER A 136 16.12 18.79 33.93
C SER A 136 14.81 19.35 33.38
N PHE A 137 14.82 19.83 32.13
CA PHE A 137 13.63 20.33 31.46
C PHE A 137 12.61 19.22 31.21
N ILE A 138 13.02 18.08 30.65
CA ILE A 138 12.15 16.93 30.39
C ILE A 138 11.53 16.42 31.70
N ARG A 139 12.33 16.32 32.77
CA ARG A 139 11.84 15.85 34.07
C ARG A 139 10.79 16.78 34.68
N SER A 140 10.98 18.09 34.54
CA SER A 140 10.08 19.08 35.16
C SER A 140 8.83 19.38 34.33
N SER A 141 8.91 19.30 33.00
CA SER A 141 7.80 19.60 32.08
C SER A 141 7.06 18.35 31.58
N SER A 142 7.67 17.16 31.71
CA SER A 142 7.17 15.91 31.13
C SER A 142 6.84 16.03 29.62
N ILE A 143 7.61 16.85 28.89
CA ILE A 143 7.38 17.14 27.47
C ILE A 143 7.61 15.92 26.56
N ASP A 144 8.29 14.90 27.05
CA ASP A 144 8.45 13.63 26.36
C ASP A 144 7.30 12.64 26.65
N GLY A 145 6.31 13.02 27.49
CA GLY A 145 5.22 12.17 27.93
C GLY A 145 5.61 11.14 29.00
N SER A 146 6.69 11.38 29.76
CA SER A 146 7.17 10.47 30.80
C SER A 146 6.30 10.42 32.07
N SER A 147 5.50 11.45 32.36
CA SER A 147 4.66 11.54 33.56
C SER A 147 3.18 11.80 33.26
N LYS A 148 2.34 10.86 33.70
CA LYS A 148 0.87 10.98 33.66
C LYS A 148 0.34 12.12 34.54
N THR A 149 1.04 12.46 35.62
CA THR A 149 0.58 13.48 36.58
C THR A 149 0.88 14.90 36.10
N VAL A 150 2.03 15.10 35.46
CA VAL A 150 2.46 16.43 34.98
C VAL A 150 1.81 16.77 33.65
N ASN A 151 1.79 15.83 32.69
CA ASN A 151 1.20 16.07 31.38
C ASN A 151 0.42 14.84 30.87
N PRO A 152 -0.84 14.65 31.32
CA PRO A 152 -1.61 13.44 31.03
C PRO A 152 -1.91 13.26 29.54
N ARG A 153 -2.03 14.37 28.78
CA ARG A 153 -2.29 14.33 27.33
C ARG A 153 -1.06 13.80 26.57
N LEU A 154 0.12 14.37 26.82
CA LEU A 154 1.35 13.89 26.20
C LEU A 154 1.70 12.47 26.60
N HIS A 155 1.42 12.08 27.85
CA HIS A 155 1.55 10.69 28.27
C HIS A 155 0.65 9.74 27.46
N ALA A 156 -0.61 10.11 27.22
CA ALA A 156 -1.53 9.31 26.39
C ALA A 156 -1.08 9.21 24.92
N PHE A 157 -0.53 10.28 24.36
CA PHE A 157 0.06 10.26 23.02
C PHE A 157 1.26 9.31 22.98
N ARG A 158 2.17 9.42 23.94
CA ARG A 158 3.33 8.53 24.04
C ARG A 158 2.92 7.06 24.13
N THR A 159 1.94 6.70 24.97
CA THR A 159 1.54 5.28 25.11
C THR A 159 0.95 4.72 23.81
N ARG A 160 0.17 5.52 23.07
CA ARG A 160 -0.36 5.16 21.75
C ARG A 160 0.74 5.06 20.69
N PHE A 161 1.68 6.00 20.67
CA PHE A 161 2.84 5.93 19.79
C PHE A 161 3.62 4.63 19.98
N LEU A 162 3.89 4.24 21.23
CA LEU A 162 4.61 3.01 21.55
C LEU A 162 3.85 1.77 21.05
N SER A 163 2.54 1.69 21.28
CA SER A 163 1.75 0.53 20.85
C SER A 163 1.63 0.45 19.32
N PHE A 164 1.33 1.57 18.65
CA PHE A 164 1.21 1.62 17.19
C PHE A 164 2.54 1.37 16.49
N SER A 165 3.65 1.91 16.99
CA SER A 165 4.98 1.67 16.40
C SER A 165 5.39 0.19 16.51
N ARG A 166 5.13 -0.43 17.66
CA ARG A 166 5.39 -1.87 17.87
C ARG A 166 4.52 -2.74 16.98
N ALA A 167 3.23 -2.44 16.90
CA ALA A 167 2.29 -3.17 16.06
C ALA A 167 2.63 -3.02 14.57
N SER A 168 2.96 -1.81 14.11
CA SER A 168 3.39 -1.53 12.74
C SER A 168 4.63 -2.33 12.37
N ALA A 169 5.68 -2.29 13.20
CA ALA A 169 6.91 -3.04 12.96
C ALA A 169 6.68 -4.56 12.98
N ALA A 170 5.87 -5.07 13.90
CA ALA A 170 5.52 -6.50 13.95
C ALA A 170 4.80 -6.95 12.68
N LEU A 171 3.84 -6.16 12.19
CA LEU A 171 3.11 -6.46 10.96
C LEU A 171 4.00 -6.35 9.72
N ALA A 172 4.93 -5.40 9.68
CA ALA A 172 5.90 -5.29 8.59
C ALA A 172 6.83 -6.53 8.53
N VAL A 173 7.29 -7.02 9.67
CA VAL A 173 8.10 -8.25 9.78
C VAL A 173 7.29 -9.48 9.41
N LEU A 174 6.04 -9.59 9.90
CA LEU A 174 5.13 -10.66 9.51
C LEU A 174 4.89 -10.66 8.00
N ALA A 175 4.64 -9.49 7.40
CA ALA A 175 4.54 -9.33 5.95
C ALA A 175 5.81 -9.78 5.22
N LEU A 176 6.99 -9.53 5.79
CA LEU A 176 8.27 -9.93 5.20
C LEU A 176 8.43 -11.46 5.20
N LEU A 177 8.09 -12.10 6.32
CA LEU A 177 8.09 -13.55 6.46
C LEU A 177 7.03 -14.23 5.57
N THR A 178 5.83 -13.66 5.49
CA THR A 178 4.77 -14.18 4.59
C THR A 178 5.16 -14.02 3.14
N SER A 179 5.70 -12.87 2.73
CA SER A 179 6.22 -12.66 1.37
C SER A 179 7.32 -13.67 1.01
N ALA A 180 8.27 -13.92 1.92
CA ALA A 180 9.34 -14.90 1.71
C ALA A 180 8.80 -16.33 1.61
N GLY A 181 7.89 -16.73 2.51
CA GLY A 181 7.23 -18.03 2.47
C GLY A 181 6.40 -18.23 1.20
N LEU A 182 5.64 -17.22 0.78
CA LEU A 182 4.86 -17.23 -0.45
C LEU A 182 5.74 -17.37 -1.67
N LEU A 183 6.89 -16.69 -1.72
CA LEU A 183 7.85 -16.84 -2.81
C LEU A 183 8.33 -18.29 -2.94
N VAL A 184 8.72 -18.91 -1.81
CA VAL A 184 9.18 -20.32 -1.79
C VAL A 184 8.07 -21.26 -2.28
N VAL A 185 6.84 -21.10 -1.76
CA VAL A 185 5.71 -21.96 -2.15
C VAL A 185 5.34 -21.73 -3.62
N ALA A 186 5.34 -20.49 -4.10
CA ALA A 186 5.04 -20.15 -5.48
C ALA A 186 6.07 -20.75 -6.45
N VAL A 187 7.36 -20.64 -6.14
CA VAL A 187 8.44 -21.25 -6.92
C VAL A 187 8.35 -22.78 -6.89
N ALA A 188 8.15 -23.38 -5.71
CA ALA A 188 7.97 -24.82 -5.57
C ALA A 188 6.78 -25.34 -6.39
N SER A 189 5.71 -24.55 -6.52
CA SER A 189 4.52 -24.91 -7.30
C SER A 189 4.78 -25.06 -8.81
N LEU A 190 5.87 -24.47 -9.33
CA LEU A 190 6.31 -24.65 -10.72
C LEU A 190 7.02 -25.99 -10.94
N HIS A 191 7.54 -26.61 -9.89
CA HIS A 191 8.31 -27.85 -9.99
C HIS A 191 7.39 -29.04 -10.29
N ALA A 192 7.83 -29.95 -11.16
CA ALA A 192 7.02 -31.07 -11.66
C ALA A 192 6.44 -31.95 -10.53
N ARG A 193 7.16 -32.10 -9.41
CA ARG A 193 6.73 -32.87 -8.23
C ARG A 193 5.54 -32.29 -7.47
N PHE A 194 5.32 -30.98 -7.57
CA PHE A 194 4.28 -30.25 -6.82
C PHE A 194 3.23 -29.60 -7.74
N ARG A 195 3.36 -29.80 -9.05
CA ARG A 195 2.43 -29.30 -10.06
C ARG A 195 1.02 -29.84 -9.79
N GLY A 196 0.06 -28.95 -9.63
CA GLY A 196 -1.34 -29.29 -9.31
C GLY A 196 -1.66 -29.52 -7.83
N LYS A 197 -0.68 -29.57 -6.93
CA LYS A 197 -0.93 -29.67 -5.47
C LYS A 197 -1.23 -28.32 -4.82
N VAL A 198 -0.66 -27.25 -5.36
CA VAL A 198 -0.88 -25.88 -4.89
C VAL A 198 -1.74 -25.13 -5.92
N PRO A 199 -3.05 -24.99 -5.66
CA PRO A 199 -3.94 -24.32 -6.60
C PRO A 199 -3.65 -22.81 -6.58
N LEU A 200 -3.76 -22.16 -7.74
CA LEU A 200 -3.34 -20.77 -7.93
C LEU A 200 -4.08 -19.80 -6.98
N TRP A 201 -5.35 -20.07 -6.67
CA TRP A 201 -6.15 -19.24 -5.75
C TRP A 201 -5.56 -19.17 -4.34
N THR A 202 -4.89 -20.22 -3.85
CA THR A 202 -4.23 -20.18 -2.52
C THR A 202 -3.07 -19.21 -2.49
N LEU A 203 -2.34 -19.08 -3.60
CA LEU A 203 -1.23 -18.13 -3.73
C LEU A 203 -1.77 -16.69 -3.81
N TYR A 204 -2.89 -16.46 -4.49
CA TYR A 204 -3.57 -15.16 -4.49
C TYR A 204 -4.09 -14.78 -3.11
N LEU A 205 -4.71 -15.72 -2.39
CA LEU A 205 -5.20 -15.48 -1.03
C LEU A 205 -4.04 -15.16 -0.07
N GLY A 206 -2.92 -15.87 -0.21
CA GLY A 206 -1.69 -15.57 0.52
C GLY A 206 -1.16 -14.18 0.21
N THR A 207 -1.10 -13.81 -1.08
CA THR A 207 -0.65 -12.48 -1.52
C THR A 207 -1.59 -11.36 -1.04
N LEU A 208 -2.91 -11.63 -0.97
CA LEU A 208 -3.89 -10.71 -0.40
C LEU A 208 -3.65 -10.49 1.09
N PHE A 209 -3.50 -11.58 1.85
CA PHE A 209 -3.21 -11.52 3.28
C PHE A 209 -1.91 -10.74 3.55
N ASP A 210 -0.87 -11.04 2.79
CA ASP A 210 0.43 -10.36 2.84
C ASP A 210 0.35 -8.87 2.47
N GLY A 211 -0.49 -8.50 1.50
CA GLY A 211 -0.82 -7.11 1.17
C GLY A 211 -1.57 -6.39 2.29
N LEU A 212 -2.53 -7.05 2.93
CA LEU A 212 -3.29 -6.52 4.06
C LEU A 212 -2.42 -6.29 5.30
N LEU A 213 -1.48 -7.20 5.59
CA LEU A 213 -0.51 -7.03 6.67
C LEU A 213 0.34 -5.77 6.45
N LEU A 214 0.84 -5.57 5.22
CA LEU A 214 1.65 -4.41 4.89
C LEU A 214 0.83 -3.11 4.89
N LEU A 215 -0.41 -3.14 4.42
CA LEU A 215 -1.33 -2.01 4.49
C LEU A 215 -1.62 -1.62 5.94
N ALA A 216 -1.91 -2.60 6.81
CA ALA A 216 -2.12 -2.37 8.23
C ALA A 216 -0.85 -1.81 8.90
N ALA A 217 0.33 -2.30 8.53
CA ALA A 217 1.61 -1.76 9.00
C ALA A 217 1.78 -0.28 8.61
N ALA A 218 1.51 0.07 7.35
CA ALA A 218 1.61 1.44 6.85
C ALA A 218 0.61 2.39 7.53
N VAL A 219 -0.64 1.95 7.68
CA VAL A 219 -1.68 2.72 8.39
C VAL A 219 -1.28 2.97 9.85
N LEU A 220 -0.79 1.94 10.55
CA LEU A 220 -0.32 2.08 11.93
C LEU A 220 0.93 2.94 12.05
N ALA A 221 1.82 2.95 11.05
CA ALA A 221 2.97 3.85 11.02
C ALA A 221 2.52 5.32 10.94
N ILE A 222 1.49 5.63 10.13
CA ILE A 222 0.89 6.96 10.04
C ILE A 222 0.26 7.37 11.38
N TYR A 223 -0.50 6.47 12.01
CA TYR A 223 -1.09 6.75 13.33
C TYR A 223 -0.03 6.91 14.42
N ALA A 224 1.00 6.06 14.43
CA ALA A 224 2.12 6.19 15.34
C ALA A 224 2.76 7.58 15.21
N MET A 225 3.04 8.03 13.99
CA MET A 225 3.61 9.35 13.74
C MET A 225 2.74 10.48 14.34
N ASN A 226 1.42 10.44 14.12
CA ASN A 226 0.50 11.45 14.64
C ASN A 226 0.44 11.51 16.17
N GLU A 227 0.76 10.41 16.84
CA GLU A 227 0.76 10.27 18.30
C GLU A 227 2.19 10.35 18.90
N GLY A 228 3.22 10.41 18.06
CA GLY A 228 4.65 10.38 18.42
C GLY A 228 5.27 11.77 18.58
N PRO A 229 6.54 11.99 18.16
CA PRO A 229 7.21 13.29 18.28
C PRO A 229 6.43 14.46 17.64
N ARG A 230 5.67 14.20 16.56
CA ARG A 230 4.77 15.19 15.95
C ARG A 230 3.61 15.59 16.86
N ALA A 231 3.19 14.74 17.78
CA ALA A 231 2.10 15.06 18.70
C ALA A 231 2.43 16.29 19.56
N ILE A 232 3.71 16.57 19.83
CA ILE A 232 4.14 17.79 20.53
C ILE A 232 3.86 19.03 19.66
N VAL A 233 4.18 18.97 18.37
CA VAL A 233 3.93 20.04 17.39
C VAL A 233 2.43 20.29 17.19
N ARG A 234 1.67 19.20 17.06
CA ARG A 234 0.21 19.25 16.96
C ARG A 234 -0.43 19.82 18.22
N TYR A 235 0.06 19.41 19.38
CA TYR A 235 -0.44 19.87 20.67
C TYR A 235 -0.17 21.36 20.89
N ALA A 236 0.94 21.89 20.35
CA ALA A 236 1.25 23.31 20.32
C ALA A 236 0.31 24.13 19.39
N GLY A 237 -0.54 23.47 18.60
CA GLY A 237 -1.44 24.15 17.66
C GLY A 237 -0.75 24.69 16.40
N MET A 238 0.50 24.27 16.13
CA MET A 238 1.28 24.71 14.97
C MET A 238 0.95 23.94 13.68
N ASP A 239 0.04 22.95 13.74
CA ASP A 239 -0.40 22.11 12.61
C ASP A 239 -1.19 22.88 11.51
N LYS A 240 -1.48 24.18 11.69
CA LYS A 240 -2.33 24.96 10.77
C LYS A 240 -1.66 25.41 9.46
N GLN A 241 -0.37 25.14 9.23
CA GLN A 241 0.35 25.64 8.06
C GLN A 241 1.13 24.61 7.23
N ASN A 242 1.31 23.38 7.70
CA ASN A 242 2.14 22.40 7.00
C ASN A 242 1.30 21.25 6.43
N GLU A 243 1.32 21.14 5.10
CA GLU A 243 0.78 20.01 4.38
C GLU A 243 1.40 18.68 4.88
N PRO A 244 0.65 17.57 4.88
CA PRO A 244 1.19 16.25 5.24
C PRO A 244 2.42 15.84 4.39
N SER A 245 2.60 16.43 3.22
CA SER A 245 3.75 16.25 2.32
C SER A 245 5.09 16.69 2.91
N ASN A 246 5.13 17.67 3.82
CA ASN A 246 6.38 18.18 4.38
C ASN A 246 7.00 17.25 5.44
N PHE A 247 6.18 16.40 6.06
CA PHE A 247 6.62 15.54 7.16
C PHE A 247 6.76 14.07 6.77
N LEU A 248 5.96 13.60 5.80
CA LEU A 248 6.04 12.22 5.30
C LEU A 248 7.26 12.08 4.40
N GLY A 249 8.12 11.14 4.75
CA GLY A 249 9.33 10.86 4.00
C GLY A 249 9.11 9.86 2.85
N PRO A 250 10.13 9.71 1.98
CA PRO A 250 10.14 8.74 0.88
C PRO A 250 9.79 7.30 1.30
N GLY A 251 10.12 6.90 2.52
CA GLY A 251 9.83 5.56 3.05
C GLY A 251 8.33 5.22 3.11
N MET A 252 7.47 6.23 3.29
CA MET A 252 6.01 6.02 3.26
C MET A 252 5.50 5.72 1.84
N TYR A 253 6.11 6.33 0.82
CA TYR A 253 5.82 6.02 -0.59
C TYR A 253 6.34 4.63 -0.97
N VAL A 254 7.50 4.22 -0.42
CA VAL A 254 8.02 2.85 -0.58
C VAL A 254 7.04 1.83 0.01
N LEU A 255 6.53 2.06 1.22
CA LEU A 255 5.48 1.22 1.82
C LEU A 255 4.22 1.15 0.96
N ALA A 256 3.72 2.29 0.50
CA ALA A 256 2.53 2.37 -0.36
C ALA A 256 2.75 1.66 -1.70
N ALA A 257 3.94 1.78 -2.30
CA ALA A 257 4.32 1.06 -3.51
C ALA A 257 4.33 -0.46 -3.27
N GLY A 258 4.84 -0.91 -2.11
CA GLY A 258 4.82 -2.33 -1.74
C GLY A 258 3.40 -2.88 -1.62
N VAL A 259 2.50 -2.10 -1.02
CA VAL A 259 1.06 -2.40 -0.97
C VAL A 259 0.49 -2.47 -2.40
N LEU A 260 0.74 -1.45 -3.22
CA LEU A 260 0.23 -1.37 -4.59
C LEU A 260 0.69 -2.56 -5.45
N VAL A 261 1.97 -2.94 -5.39
CA VAL A 261 2.51 -4.09 -6.14
C VAL A 261 1.81 -5.39 -5.75
N LYS A 262 1.55 -5.61 -4.46
CA LYS A 262 0.84 -6.79 -3.96
C LYS A 262 -0.63 -6.80 -4.41
N PHE A 263 -1.30 -5.65 -4.40
CA PHE A 263 -2.67 -5.53 -4.91
C PHE A 263 -2.75 -5.64 -6.44
N LEU A 264 -1.78 -5.10 -7.19
CA LEU A 264 -1.67 -5.27 -8.64
C LEU A 264 -1.43 -6.74 -9.04
N ALA A 265 -0.69 -7.49 -8.23
CA ALA A 265 -0.52 -8.94 -8.42
C ALA A 265 -1.86 -9.68 -8.43
N ILE A 266 -2.83 -9.18 -7.66
CA ILE A 266 -4.20 -9.73 -7.55
C ILE A 266 -5.11 -9.09 -8.61
N ALA A 267 -5.04 -7.77 -8.79
CA ALA A 267 -5.87 -6.99 -9.70
C ALA A 267 -5.55 -7.23 -11.17
N GLY A 268 -4.34 -7.66 -11.53
CA GLY A 268 -4.03 -8.13 -12.88
C GLY A 268 -4.96 -9.28 -13.33
N VAL A 269 -5.40 -10.11 -12.38
CA VAL A 269 -6.44 -11.12 -12.61
C VAL A 269 -7.82 -10.48 -12.74
N PHE A 270 -8.15 -9.49 -11.91
CA PHE A 270 -9.46 -8.83 -11.90
C PHE A 270 -9.69 -7.95 -13.15
N VAL A 271 -8.67 -7.21 -13.60
CA VAL A 271 -8.70 -6.42 -14.84
C VAL A 271 -8.65 -7.33 -16.06
N GLY A 272 -7.84 -8.40 -16.03
CA GLY A 272 -7.89 -9.45 -17.07
C GLY A 272 -9.27 -10.12 -17.16
N PHE A 273 -9.92 -10.37 -16.01
CA PHE A 273 -11.27 -10.90 -15.92
C PHE A 273 -12.34 -9.93 -16.43
N LEU A 274 -12.26 -8.64 -16.08
CA LEU A 274 -13.17 -7.61 -16.59
C LEU A 274 -13.00 -7.40 -18.11
N LEU A 275 -11.76 -7.38 -18.61
CA LEU A 275 -11.48 -7.26 -20.04
C LEU A 275 -11.97 -8.50 -20.80
N PHE A 276 -11.70 -9.71 -20.29
CA PHE A 276 -12.18 -10.95 -20.90
C PHE A 276 -13.71 -11.05 -20.86
N GLY A 277 -14.33 -10.67 -19.73
CA GLY A 277 -15.79 -10.61 -19.59
C GLY A 277 -16.44 -9.62 -20.56
N PHE A 278 -15.85 -8.44 -20.72
CA PHE A 278 -16.30 -7.44 -21.69
C PHE A 278 -16.17 -7.94 -23.14
N ILE A 279 -15.01 -8.50 -23.52
CA ILE A 279 -14.78 -9.06 -24.85
C ILE A 279 -15.75 -10.21 -25.14
N SER A 280 -15.94 -11.13 -24.18
CA SER A 280 -16.85 -12.27 -24.31
C SER A 280 -18.31 -11.81 -24.46
N LEU A 281 -18.73 -10.77 -23.74
CA LEU A 281 -20.06 -10.17 -23.85
C LEU A 281 -20.28 -9.50 -25.22
N VAL A 282 -19.27 -8.80 -25.75
CA VAL A 282 -19.31 -8.19 -27.10
C VAL A 282 -19.41 -9.27 -28.18
N VAL A 283 -18.61 -10.34 -28.08
CA VAL A 283 -18.67 -11.47 -29.02
C VAL A 283 -20.02 -12.20 -28.95
N SER A 284 -20.56 -12.37 -27.74
CA SER A 284 -21.89 -12.95 -27.54
C SER A 284 -22.99 -12.09 -28.16
N CYS A 285 -22.94 -10.77 -27.98
CA CYS A 285 -23.88 -9.84 -28.60
C CYS A 285 -23.79 -9.88 -30.13
N LEU A 286 -22.58 -9.90 -30.70
CA LEU A 286 -22.36 -10.04 -32.14
C LEU A 286 -22.90 -11.37 -32.68
N ALA A 287 -22.69 -12.47 -31.97
CA ALA A 287 -23.22 -13.78 -32.34
C ALA A 287 -24.75 -13.82 -32.30
N VAL A 288 -25.37 -13.21 -31.28
CA VAL A 288 -26.84 -13.07 -31.18
C VAL A 288 -27.38 -12.17 -32.29
N LEU A 289 -26.73 -11.04 -32.59
CA LEU A 289 -27.12 -10.17 -33.69
C LEU A 289 -27.00 -10.87 -35.05
N CYS A 290 -25.95 -11.66 -35.28
CA CYS A 290 -25.82 -12.52 -36.47
C CYS A 290 -26.91 -13.60 -36.53
N ALA A 291 -27.23 -14.25 -35.42
CA ALA A 291 -28.31 -15.25 -35.36
C ALA A 291 -29.68 -14.61 -35.63
N CYS A 292 -29.95 -13.42 -35.08
CA CYS A 292 -31.16 -12.65 -35.36
C CYS A 292 -31.21 -12.17 -36.82
N ALA A 293 -30.09 -11.79 -37.43
CA ALA A 293 -30.04 -11.42 -38.85
C ALA A 293 -30.28 -12.64 -39.77
N CYS A 294 -29.72 -13.81 -39.44
CA CYS A 294 -29.97 -15.05 -40.17
C CYS A 294 -31.41 -15.57 -40.00
N LEU A 295 -32.03 -15.38 -38.83
CA LEU A 295 -33.44 -15.72 -38.59
C LEU A 295 -34.40 -14.70 -39.21
N ALA A 296 -34.05 -13.41 -39.25
CA ALA A 296 -34.82 -12.37 -39.92
C ALA A 296 -34.76 -12.51 -41.46
N GLY A 297 -33.64 -12.98 -42.02
CA GLY A 297 -33.53 -13.33 -43.44
C GLY A 297 -34.32 -14.58 -43.85
N GLY A 298 -34.82 -15.37 -42.90
CA GLY A 298 -35.70 -16.52 -43.15
C GLY A 298 -37.19 -16.19 -43.21
N ALA A 299 -37.58 -14.94 -42.93
CA ALA A 299 -38.97 -14.50 -42.85
C ALA A 299 -39.45 -13.67 -44.04
N GLU A 300 -38.73 -13.68 -45.17
CA GLU A 300 -39.24 -13.17 -46.45
C GLU A 300 -39.79 -14.30 -47.33
N GLY A 301 -40.90 -14.90 -46.88
CA GLY A 301 -41.91 -15.46 -47.78
C GLY A 301 -42.61 -14.31 -48.49
N GLY A 302 -41.93 -13.70 -49.46
CA GLY A 302 -42.39 -12.50 -50.16
C GLY A 302 -43.63 -12.74 -51.00
N ARG A 303 -44.74 -12.09 -50.63
CA ARG A 303 -45.87 -11.85 -51.55
C ARG A 303 -45.51 -10.74 -52.51
N TYR A 304 -45.52 -11.06 -53.80
CA TYR A 304 -45.32 -10.07 -54.85
C TYR A 304 -46.65 -9.39 -55.12
N TYR A 305 -46.70 -8.07 -54.91
CA TYR A 305 -47.90 -7.24 -55.07
C TYR A 305 -47.77 -6.39 -56.34
N CYS A 306 -48.71 -6.53 -57.28
CA CYS A 306 -48.74 -5.71 -58.47
C CYS A 306 -49.58 -4.45 -58.22
N GLN A 307 -48.96 -3.27 -58.21
CA GLN A 307 -49.63 -2.00 -57.89
C GLN A 307 -50.69 -1.56 -58.91
N HIS A 308 -50.66 -2.06 -60.15
CA HIS A 308 -51.59 -1.63 -61.19
C HIS A 308 -52.93 -2.39 -61.23
N CYS A 309 -52.99 -3.61 -60.71
CA CYS A 309 -54.19 -4.46 -60.80
C CYS A 309 -54.60 -5.09 -59.46
N GLY A 310 -53.92 -4.77 -58.36
CA GLY A 310 -54.29 -5.19 -57.01
C GLY A 310 -54.13 -6.70 -56.75
N TRP A 311 -53.39 -7.41 -57.59
CA TRP A 311 -53.21 -8.86 -57.48
C TRP A 311 -51.97 -9.21 -56.65
N SER A 312 -52.09 -10.21 -55.76
CA SER A 312 -50.99 -10.71 -54.90
C SER A 312 -50.79 -12.21 -55.06
N SER A 313 -49.56 -12.65 -55.26
CA SER A 313 -49.18 -14.07 -55.42
C SER A 313 -47.95 -14.40 -54.57
N ASP A 314 -47.92 -15.62 -54.02
CA ASP A 314 -46.77 -16.18 -53.28
C ASP A 314 -45.66 -16.72 -54.24
N VAL A 315 -45.88 -16.70 -55.56
CA VAL A 315 -44.93 -17.21 -56.58
C VAL A 315 -44.57 -16.09 -57.56
N ARG A 316 -43.26 -15.83 -57.78
CA ARG A 316 -42.78 -14.88 -58.81
C ARG A 316 -43.19 -15.37 -60.21
N PRO A 317 -43.89 -14.56 -61.02
CA PRO A 317 -44.12 -14.89 -62.42
C PRO A 317 -42.79 -14.80 -63.19
N TYR A 318 -42.45 -15.86 -63.92
CA TYR A 318 -41.14 -16.06 -64.54
C TYR A 318 -40.78 -15.10 -65.70
N ASN A 319 -41.59 -14.09 -66.00
CA ASN A 319 -41.33 -13.10 -67.07
C ASN A 319 -41.91 -11.69 -66.80
N GLY A 320 -42.17 -11.32 -65.54
CA GLY A 320 -42.48 -9.92 -65.18
C GLY A 320 -43.83 -9.35 -65.62
N CYS A 321 -44.65 -10.07 -66.38
CA CYS A 321 -46.02 -9.64 -66.74
C CYS A 321 -47.08 -10.41 -65.91
N CYS A 322 -48.01 -9.69 -65.29
CA CYS A 322 -49.18 -10.26 -64.62
C CYS A 322 -50.15 -10.89 -65.66
N PRO A 323 -50.64 -12.12 -65.46
CA PRO A 323 -51.56 -12.76 -66.41
C PRO A 323 -52.91 -12.04 -66.52
N SER A 324 -53.30 -11.24 -65.52
CA SER A 324 -54.54 -10.45 -65.50
C SER A 324 -54.47 -9.14 -66.32
N CYS A 325 -53.31 -8.79 -66.89
CA CYS A 325 -53.10 -7.53 -67.63
C CYS A 325 -52.86 -7.76 -69.14
N GLN A 326 -53.18 -8.94 -69.68
CA GLN A 326 -53.15 -9.19 -71.12
C GLN A 326 -54.53 -9.01 -71.74
N TRP A 327 -54.80 -7.80 -72.24
CA TRP A 327 -55.73 -7.51 -73.34
C TRP A 327 -55.06 -6.49 -74.25
#